data_AF-A0A170WHR3-F1
#
_entry.id   AF-A0A170WHR3-F1
#
_cell.length_a   1.000
_cell.length_b   1.000
_cell.length_c   1.000
_cell.angle_alpha   90.00
_cell.angle_beta   90.00
_cell.angle_gamma   90.00
#
_symmetry.space_group_name_H-M   'P 1'
#
loop_
_entity.id
_entity.type
_entity.pdbx_description
1 polymer ?
#
loop_
_entity_poly.entity_id
_entity_poly.type
_entity_poly.pdbx_seq_one_letter_code
_entity_poly.pdbx_strand_id
1 'polypeptide(L)'
;MSDPSSWSDYEAAAAASCGEGVGFVLTAGDGIVVVDLDNSVKDGRVLPWAQAIIDRLPATYMERGRSGNGLHLWFRGSVPHGRRIRRGEVAVEVYSDRRYIIVGDRVPGTPLELAELPEEAARALVSG
;
A
#
# COMPACT_ATOMS: atom_id res chain seq x y z
N MET A 1 13.00 -3.34 -8.92
CA MET A 1 13.37 -1.92 -8.86
C MET A 1 14.41 -1.79 -7.76
N SER A 2 15.68 -1.64 -8.14
CA SER A 2 16.82 -1.89 -7.22
C SER A 2 18.04 -1.01 -7.51
N ASP A 3 17.94 -0.09 -8.46
CA ASP A 3 19.01 0.85 -8.78
C ASP A 3 18.60 2.24 -8.27
N PRO A 4 19.16 2.73 -7.14
CA PRO A 4 18.83 4.04 -6.61
C PRO A 4 19.15 5.20 -7.56
N SER A 5 20.06 5.02 -8.52
CA SER A 5 20.37 6.06 -9.51
C SER A 5 19.24 6.29 -10.51
N SER A 6 18.27 5.37 -10.58
CA SER A 6 17.04 5.52 -11.36
C SER A 6 15.93 6.26 -10.61
N TRP A 7 16.15 6.65 -9.35
CA TRP A 7 15.17 7.33 -8.50
C TRP A 7 15.50 8.82 -8.40
N SER A 8 14.53 9.60 -7.94
CA SER A 8 14.70 11.03 -7.70
C SER A 8 13.96 11.41 -6.42
N ASP A 9 14.20 12.62 -5.94
CA ASP A 9 13.43 13.18 -4.84
C ASP A 9 12.00 13.57 -5.29
N TYR A 10 11.17 13.93 -4.30
CA TYR A 10 9.78 14.29 -4.55
C TYR A 10 9.65 15.54 -5.42
N GLU A 11 10.48 16.56 -5.22
CA GLU A 11 10.37 17.83 -5.95
C GLU A 11 10.62 17.61 -7.45
N ALA A 12 11.67 16.86 -7.79
CA ALA A 12 11.98 16.51 -9.17
C ALA A 12 10.91 15.59 -9.78
N ALA A 13 10.41 14.60 -9.03
CA ALA A 13 9.35 13.71 -9.49
C ALA A 13 8.03 14.46 -9.74
N ALA A 14 7.67 15.40 -8.86
CA ALA A 14 6.46 16.21 -8.98
C ALA A 14 6.52 17.25 -10.10
N ALA A 15 7.73 17.74 -10.43
CA ALA A 15 7.96 18.67 -11.54
C ALA A 15 8.04 17.98 -12.91
N ALA A 16 8.13 16.65 -12.95
CA ALA A 16 8.25 15.90 -14.20
C ALA A 16 6.99 16.03 -15.06
N SER A 17 7.16 16.31 -16.36
CA SER A 17 6.05 16.40 -17.33
C SER A 17 5.69 15.06 -17.96
N CYS A 18 6.30 13.96 -17.49
CA CYS A 18 6.11 12.61 -18.01
C CYS A 18 5.85 11.63 -16.85
N GLY A 19 5.24 10.48 -17.17
CA GLY A 19 4.78 9.50 -16.19
C GLY A 19 3.28 9.61 -15.90
N GLU A 20 2.76 8.69 -15.10
CA GLU A 20 1.34 8.59 -14.74
C GLU A 20 1.10 8.96 -13.26
N GLY A 21 1.93 9.85 -12.72
CA GLY A 21 1.91 10.26 -11.32
C GLY A 21 3.23 9.96 -10.60
N VAL A 22 3.26 10.32 -9.32
CA VAL A 22 4.39 10.08 -8.42
C VAL A 22 4.27 8.69 -7.81
N GLY A 23 5.39 8.06 -7.51
CA GLY A 23 5.39 6.85 -6.72
C GLY A 23 6.54 6.81 -5.73
N PHE A 24 6.38 5.96 -4.73
CA PHE A 24 7.33 5.75 -3.66
C PHE A 24 8.05 4.42 -3.87
N VAL A 25 9.37 4.45 -3.68
CA VAL A 25 10.21 3.27 -3.72
C VAL A 25 10.35 2.71 -2.32
N LEU A 26 9.75 1.56 -2.04
CA LEU A 26 9.97 0.83 -0.79
C LEU A 26 11.35 0.16 -0.84
N THR A 27 12.18 0.47 0.13
CA THR A 27 13.50 -0.14 0.34
C THR A 27 13.57 -0.83 1.70
N ALA A 28 14.47 -1.82 1.81
CA ALA A 28 14.72 -2.47 3.08
C ALA A 28 15.31 -1.45 4.07
N GLY A 29 14.62 -1.20 5.18
CA GLY A 29 15.05 -0.25 6.21
C GLY A 29 14.20 1.01 6.32
N ASP A 30 13.30 1.28 5.36
CA ASP A 30 12.38 2.43 5.45
C ASP A 30 11.40 2.32 6.63
N GLY A 31 11.18 1.10 7.13
CA GLY A 31 10.21 0.84 8.19
C GLY A 31 8.79 1.12 7.73
N ILE A 32 8.50 0.92 6.44
CA ILE A 32 7.18 1.13 5.83
C ILE A 32 6.64 -0.21 5.33
N VAL A 33 5.37 -0.48 5.61
CA VAL A 33 4.61 -1.59 5.05
C VAL A 33 3.44 -1.06 4.26
N VAL A 34 3.25 -1.59 3.05
CA VAL A 34 2.07 -1.33 2.23
C VAL A 34 1.26 -2.62 2.10
N VAL A 35 -0.01 -2.54 2.50
CA VAL A 35 -1.01 -3.56 2.21
C VAL A 35 -1.86 -3.04 1.05
N ASP A 36 -1.71 -3.68 -0.11
CA ASP A 36 -2.42 -3.35 -1.34
C ASP A 36 -3.61 -4.31 -1.53
N LEU A 37 -4.80 -3.73 -1.59
CA LEU A 37 -6.07 -4.43 -1.80
C LEU A 37 -6.53 -4.15 -3.23
N ASP A 38 -6.13 -5.02 -4.15
CA ASP A 38 -6.41 -4.96 -5.58
C ASP A 38 -7.93 -5.12 -5.86
N ASN A 39 -8.51 -4.23 -6.68
CA ASN A 39 -9.95 -4.27 -7.06
C ASN A 39 -10.91 -4.37 -5.85
N SER A 40 -10.53 -3.76 -4.73
CA SER A 40 -11.28 -3.76 -3.47
C SER A 40 -12.44 -2.78 -3.42
N VAL A 41 -12.63 -1.93 -4.43
CA VAL A 41 -13.70 -0.94 -4.51
C VAL A 41 -14.53 -1.15 -5.76
N LYS A 42 -15.85 -1.12 -5.60
CA LYS A 42 -16.83 -1.18 -6.70
C LYS A 42 -17.94 -0.17 -6.45
N ASP A 43 -18.26 0.62 -7.47
CA ASP A 43 -19.29 1.67 -7.41
C ASP A 43 -19.11 2.63 -6.22
N GLY A 44 -17.85 2.97 -5.92
CA GLY A 44 -17.46 3.84 -4.81
C GLY A 44 -17.55 3.21 -3.42
N ARG A 45 -17.83 1.91 -3.31
CA ARG A 45 -17.95 1.18 -2.04
C ARG A 45 -16.85 0.14 -1.90
N VAL A 46 -16.28 0.05 -0.70
CA VAL A 46 -15.32 -1.01 -0.35
C VAL A 46 -16.06 -2.35 -0.33
N LEU A 47 -15.48 -3.35 -0.98
CA LEU A 47 -16.02 -4.70 -1.03
C LEU A 47 -15.92 -5.37 0.37
N PRO A 48 -16.87 -6.26 0.73
CA PRO A 48 -16.91 -6.85 2.07
C PRO A 48 -15.62 -7.56 2.49
N TRP A 49 -14.93 -8.24 1.56
CA TRP A 49 -13.68 -8.92 1.87
C TRP A 49 -12.55 -7.96 2.21
N ALA A 50 -12.50 -6.81 1.55
CA ALA A 50 -11.51 -5.78 1.79
C ALA A 50 -11.80 -5.03 3.09
N GLN A 51 -13.08 -4.72 3.34
CA GLN A 51 -13.51 -4.11 4.60
C GLN A 51 -13.15 -5.00 5.80
N ALA A 52 -13.34 -6.33 5.68
CA ALA A 52 -12.98 -7.27 6.74
C ALA A 52 -11.46 -7.30 7.06
N ILE A 53 -10.60 -6.93 6.11
CA ILE A 53 -9.15 -6.76 6.34
C ILE A 53 -8.89 -5.41 7.00
N ILE A 54 -9.48 -4.33 6.46
CA ILE A 54 -9.36 -2.97 7.01
C ILE A 54 -9.75 -2.94 8.49
N ASP A 55 -10.89 -3.56 8.84
CA ASP A 55 -11.42 -3.58 10.21
C ASP A 55 -10.53 -4.31 11.23
N ARG A 56 -9.60 -5.15 10.76
CA ARG A 56 -8.66 -5.91 11.61
C ARG A 56 -7.32 -5.22 11.80
N LEU A 57 -7.08 -4.15 11.04
CA LEU A 57 -5.83 -3.39 11.10
C LEU A 57 -6.08 -2.06 11.83
N PRO A 58 -5.05 -1.47 12.45
CA PRO A 58 -5.18 -0.12 12.98
C PRO A 58 -5.56 0.87 11.87
N ALA A 59 -6.40 1.85 12.22
CA ALA A 59 -6.70 2.94 11.30
C ALA A 59 -5.40 3.67 10.94
N THR A 60 -5.13 3.81 9.65
CA THR A 60 -3.89 4.38 9.13
C THR A 60 -4.15 5.20 7.86
N TYR A 61 -3.12 5.87 7.33
CA TYR A 61 -3.22 6.51 6.03
C TYR A 61 -3.61 5.51 4.94
N MET A 62 -4.65 5.88 4.18
CA MET A 62 -5.16 5.11 3.05
C MET A 62 -5.32 6.00 1.83
N GLU A 63 -5.02 5.43 0.68
CA GLU A 63 -5.18 6.07 -0.62
C GLU A 63 -5.76 5.09 -1.64
N ARG A 64 -6.31 5.63 -2.72
CA ARG A 64 -6.71 4.84 -3.87
C ARG A 64 -5.48 4.45 -4.67
N GLY A 65 -5.40 3.19 -5.08
CA GLY A 65 -4.41 2.75 -6.05
C GLY A 65 -4.66 3.37 -7.43
N ARG A 66 -3.67 3.28 -8.33
CA ARG A 66 -3.70 3.91 -9.67
C ARG A 66 -4.99 3.65 -10.46
N SER A 67 -5.54 2.43 -10.39
CA SER A 67 -6.75 2.05 -11.14
C SER A 67 -8.03 2.72 -10.63
N GLY A 68 -8.00 3.35 -9.47
CA GLY A 68 -9.17 3.93 -8.78
C GLY A 68 -10.04 2.90 -8.04
N ASN A 69 -9.88 1.60 -8.35
CA ASN A 69 -10.67 0.51 -7.76
C ASN A 69 -9.91 -0.30 -6.70
N GLY A 70 -8.64 0.03 -6.43
CA GLY A 70 -7.83 -0.58 -5.38
C GLY A 70 -7.57 0.40 -4.23
N LEU A 71 -7.07 -0.13 -3.11
CA LEU A 71 -6.69 0.66 -1.94
C LEU A 71 -5.29 0.26 -1.48
N HIS A 72 -4.46 1.26 -1.18
CA HIS A 72 -3.23 1.07 -0.43
C HIS A 72 -3.46 1.50 1.02
N LEU A 73 -3.11 0.64 1.97
CA LEU A 73 -3.01 0.97 3.38
C LEU A 73 -1.53 1.03 3.75
N TRP A 74 -1.09 2.16 4.31
CA TRP A 74 0.31 2.42 4.61
C TRP A 74 0.55 2.36 6.12
N PHE A 75 1.58 1.65 6.57
CA PHE A 75 1.91 1.51 7.98
C PHE A 75 3.40 1.74 8.24
N ARG A 76 3.74 2.06 9.49
CA ARG A 76 5.08 1.86 10.02
C ARG A 76 5.28 0.40 10.43
N GLY A 77 6.48 -0.13 10.24
CA GLY A 77 6.87 -1.47 10.64
C GLY A 77 7.58 -2.25 9.53
N SER A 78 7.54 -3.58 9.64
CA SER A 78 8.15 -4.50 8.68
C SER A 78 7.40 -5.83 8.64
N VAL A 79 7.48 -6.53 7.51
CA VAL A 79 7.08 -7.95 7.42
C VAL A 79 8.30 -8.82 7.15
N PRO A 80 8.33 -10.09 7.61
CA PRO A 80 9.48 -10.98 7.38
C PRO A 80 9.72 -11.26 5.89
N HIS A 81 8.67 -11.24 5.08
CA HIS A 81 8.73 -11.31 3.63
C HIS A 81 7.44 -10.73 3.03
N GLY A 82 7.52 -10.20 1.81
CA GLY A 82 6.32 -9.83 1.07
C GLY A 82 5.43 -11.03 0.76
N ARG A 83 4.17 -10.77 0.41
CA ARG A 83 3.22 -11.81 0.04
C ARG A 83 2.23 -11.32 -1.01
N ARG A 84 1.80 -12.23 -1.87
CA ARG A 84 0.67 -12.04 -2.80
C ARG A 84 -0.34 -13.16 -2.61
N ILE A 85 -1.60 -12.80 -2.39
CA ILE A 85 -2.73 -13.72 -2.23
C ILE A 85 -3.72 -13.43 -3.34
N ARG A 86 -4.11 -14.45 -4.09
CA ARG A 86 -5.23 -14.38 -5.04
C ARG A 86 -6.14 -15.58 -4.85
N ARG A 87 -7.40 -15.34 -4.49
CA ARG A 87 -8.44 -16.37 -4.29
C ARG A 87 -9.81 -15.82 -4.73
N GLY A 88 -10.26 -16.20 -5.91
CA GLY A 88 -11.47 -15.62 -6.50
C GLY A 88 -11.30 -14.11 -6.66
N GLU A 89 -12.23 -13.33 -6.10
CA GLU A 89 -12.18 -11.86 -6.12
C GLU A 89 -11.19 -11.26 -5.11
N VAL A 90 -10.70 -12.05 -4.14
CA VAL A 90 -9.74 -11.57 -3.13
C VAL A 90 -8.36 -11.46 -3.77
N ALA A 91 -7.82 -10.24 -3.80
CA ALA A 91 -6.47 -9.95 -4.26
C ALA A 91 -5.78 -9.03 -3.24
N VAL A 92 -4.79 -9.57 -2.53
CA VAL A 92 -4.06 -8.85 -1.47
C VAL A 92 -2.57 -8.99 -1.72
N GLU A 93 -1.85 -7.88 -1.70
CA GLU A 93 -0.40 -7.83 -1.75
C GLU A 93 0.13 -7.13 -0.50
N VAL A 94 1.27 -7.60 0.02
CA VAL A 94 1.91 -7.03 1.20
C VAL A 94 3.38 -6.82 0.86
N TYR A 95 3.85 -5.60 1.04
CA TYR A 95 5.21 -5.17 0.69
C TYR A 95 5.85 -4.40 1.84
N SER A 96 7.14 -4.64 2.07
CA SER A 96 7.97 -3.81 2.95
C SER A 96 9.34 -3.48 2.35
N ASP A 97 9.61 -3.94 1.12
CA ASP A 97 10.85 -3.69 0.39
C ASP A 97 10.67 -3.88 -1.13
N ARG A 98 11.66 -3.42 -1.89
CA ARG A 98 11.90 -3.69 -3.33
C ARG A 98 10.69 -3.50 -4.25
N ARG A 99 9.78 -2.59 -3.91
CA ARG A 99 8.54 -2.35 -4.65
C ARG A 99 8.33 -0.86 -4.92
N TYR A 100 7.83 -0.57 -6.12
CA TYR A 100 7.37 0.76 -6.49
C TYR A 100 5.87 0.81 -6.25
N ILE A 101 5.42 1.79 -5.48
CA ILE A 101 3.99 2.01 -5.25
C ILE A 101 3.66 3.38 -5.84
N ILE A 102 2.80 3.41 -6.86
CA ILE A 102 2.27 4.67 -7.37
C ILE A 102 1.31 5.21 -6.32
N VAL A 103 1.58 6.41 -5.82
CA VAL A 103 0.74 7.05 -4.82
C VAL A 103 -0.45 7.71 -5.49
N GLY A 104 -1.58 7.78 -4.79
CA GLY A 104 -2.84 8.24 -5.35
C GLY A 104 -3.60 9.15 -4.41
N ASP A 105 -4.89 9.32 -4.68
CA ASP A 105 -5.73 10.18 -3.87
C ASP A 105 -6.01 9.57 -2.50
N ARG A 106 -5.78 10.35 -1.44
CA ARG A 106 -6.18 9.99 -0.08
C ARG A 106 -7.67 9.62 -0.04
N VAL A 107 -7.98 8.55 0.68
CA VAL A 107 -9.35 8.19 1.05
C VAL A 107 -9.86 9.18 2.12
N PRO A 108 -10.95 9.92 1.87
CA PRO A 108 -11.49 10.86 2.86
C PRO A 108 -11.85 10.17 4.18
N GLY A 109 -11.52 10.80 5.30
CA GLY A 109 -11.85 10.31 6.64
C GLY A 109 -10.82 9.37 7.27
N THR A 110 -9.74 9.02 6.57
CA THR A 110 -8.65 8.20 7.13
C THR A 110 -7.55 9.07 7.76
N PRO A 111 -6.76 8.58 8.72
CA PRO A 111 -5.63 9.33 9.28
C PRO A 111 -4.70 9.95 8.22
N LEU A 112 -4.03 11.04 8.59
CA LEU A 112 -2.93 11.64 7.80
C LEU A 112 -1.56 11.07 8.20
N GLU A 113 -1.54 10.18 9.18
CA GLU A 113 -0.34 9.58 9.74
C GLU A 113 -0.33 8.08 9.52
N LEU A 114 0.87 7.51 9.49
CA LEU A 114 1.06 6.06 9.44
C LEU A 114 0.95 5.49 10.85
N ALA A 115 0.01 4.58 11.06
CA ALA A 115 -0.04 3.78 12.28
C ALA A 115 1.07 2.72 12.29
N GLU A 116 1.48 2.30 13.49
CA GLU A 116 2.33 1.11 13.65
C GLU A 116 1.54 -0.15 13.29
N LEU A 117 2.11 -1.04 12.48
CA LEU A 117 1.54 -2.35 12.20
C LEU A 117 1.94 -3.32 13.33
N PRO A 118 0.98 -3.84 14.12
CA PRO A 118 1.29 -4.79 15.18
C PRO A 118 1.96 -6.05 14.63
N GLU A 119 2.90 -6.61 15.37
CA GLU A 119 3.67 -7.76 14.91
C GLU A 119 2.78 -8.98 14.64
N GLU A 120 1.73 -9.22 15.45
CA GLU A 120 0.78 -10.28 15.17
C GLU A 120 0.01 -10.07 13.86
N ALA A 121 -0.35 -8.82 13.54
CA ALA A 121 -1.05 -8.49 12.30
C ALA A 121 -0.11 -8.63 11.09
N ALA A 122 1.14 -8.16 11.21
CA ALA A 122 2.17 -8.32 10.21
C ALA A 122 2.40 -9.79 9.86
N ARG A 123 2.54 -10.65 10.88
CA ARG A 123 2.69 -12.11 10.72
C ARG A 123 1.44 -12.72 10.08
N ALA A 124 0.25 -12.36 10.53
CA ALA A 124 -1.01 -12.88 9.98
C ALA A 124 -1.17 -12.56 8.49
N LEU A 125 -0.85 -11.33 8.08
CA LEU A 125 -0.92 -10.86 6.70
C LEU A 125 -0.03 -11.68 5.77
N VAL A 126 1.11 -12.17 6.26
CA VAL A 126 2.10 -12.92 5.46
C VAL A 126 2.10 -14.43 5.69
N SER A 127 1.34 -14.92 6.68
CA SER A 127 1.16 -16.35 6.95
C SER A 127 0.11 -16.99 6.05
N GLY A 128 0.41 -18.16 5.48
CA GLY A 128 -0.49 -18.92 4.59
C GLY A 128 -0.40 -20.41 4.83
#